data_AF-A0A955B0E4-F1
#
_entry.id   AF-A0A955B0E4-F1
#
_cell.length_a   1.000
_cell.length_b   1.000
_cell.length_c   1.000
_cell.angle_alpha   90.00
_cell.angle_beta   90.00
_cell.angle_gamma   90.00
#
_symmetry.space_group_name_H-M   'P 1'
#
loop_
_entity.id
_entity.type
_entity.pdbx_description
1 polymer ?
#
loop_
_entity_poly.entity_id
_entity_poly.type
_entity_poly.pdbx_seq_one_letter_code
_entity_poly.pdbx_strand_id
1 'polypeptide(L)'
;LVFTANAALIYQDQAILSRFRHPQRQGEEAHNESWLAAHRFHIQRLTDAMYFEGAGDALFCGDNLFAGYRIRSDARALQQVGKLLDVRVFPLELVDTYYYHLDTCFCPLSPTLAIYYPGAFDDYGQRVLKQYVKHLIPVEQQEAESFACNAVVVGRHVVT
;
A
#
# COMPACT_ATOMS: atom_id res chain seq x y z
N LEU A 1 9.86 -8.75 14.30
CA LEU A 1 9.24 -8.48 12.99
C LEU A 1 7.74 -8.76 13.11
N VAL A 2 6.90 -7.72 13.18
CA VAL A 2 5.44 -7.87 13.44
C VAL A 2 4.55 -7.18 12.42
N PHE A 3 5.01 -6.13 11.74
CA PHE A 3 4.27 -5.41 10.70
C PHE A 3 4.53 -6.04 9.32
N THR A 4 3.89 -7.17 9.06
CA THR A 4 4.09 -7.98 7.85
C THR A 4 3.42 -7.41 6.60
N ALA A 5 2.50 -6.44 6.74
CA ALA A 5 1.96 -5.68 5.61
C ALA A 5 3.07 -5.05 4.76
N ASN A 6 4.20 -4.71 5.38
CA ASN A 6 5.34 -4.13 4.68
C ASN A 6 6.36 -5.16 4.16
N ALA A 7 6.09 -6.45 4.22
CA ALA A 7 7.05 -7.46 3.77
C ALA A 7 7.19 -7.47 2.24
N ALA A 8 6.06 -7.40 1.54
CA ALA A 8 5.97 -7.40 0.09
C ALA A 8 4.58 -6.91 -0.34
N LEU A 9 4.44 -6.59 -1.63
CA LEU A 9 3.14 -6.56 -2.30
C LEU A 9 2.92 -7.92 -2.99
N ILE A 10 1.82 -8.59 -2.66
CA ILE A 10 1.45 -9.87 -3.26
C ILE A 10 0.41 -9.63 -4.36
N TYR A 11 0.63 -10.24 -5.52
CA TYR A 11 -0.34 -10.29 -6.61
C TYR A 11 -0.26 -11.64 -7.31
N GLN A 12 -1.33 -12.43 -7.20
CA GLN A 12 -1.36 -13.83 -7.64
C GLN A 12 -0.23 -14.64 -6.96
N ASP A 13 0.67 -15.23 -7.74
CA ASP A 13 1.85 -15.97 -7.27
C ASP A 13 3.12 -15.10 -7.18
N GLN A 14 3.03 -13.83 -7.57
CA GLN A 14 4.15 -12.88 -7.53
C GLN A 14 4.21 -12.13 -6.19
N ALA A 15 5.43 -11.87 -5.74
CA ALA A 15 5.71 -11.05 -4.56
C ALA A 15 6.74 -9.98 -4.91
N ILE A 16 6.34 -8.70 -4.94
CA ILE A 16 7.29 -7.59 -5.03
C ILE A 16 7.85 -7.34 -3.63
N LEU A 17 9.09 -7.78 -3.40
CA LEU A 17 9.74 -7.64 -2.11
C LEU A 17 9.92 -6.16 -1.76
N SER A 18 9.61 -5.80 -0.51
CA SER A 18 9.86 -4.45 -0.03
C SER A 18 11.35 -4.14 0.07
N ARG A 19 11.68 -2.87 -0.12
CA ARG A 19 12.98 -2.28 0.17
C ARG A 19 12.78 -1.07 1.08
N PHE A 20 13.15 -1.22 2.34
CA PHE A 20 12.82 -0.25 3.38
C PHE A 20 13.68 1.01 3.28
N ARG A 21 13.04 2.17 3.46
CA ARG A 21 13.72 3.47 3.47
C ARG A 21 14.70 3.59 4.65
N HIS A 22 14.31 3.03 5.78
CA HIS A 22 15.02 3.21 7.05
C HIS A 22 15.87 1.98 7.40
N PRO A 23 17.15 2.16 7.77
CA PRO A 23 18.07 1.05 8.05
C PRO A 23 17.61 0.15 9.19
N GLN A 24 16.79 0.68 10.11
CA GLN A 24 16.23 -0.06 11.23
C GLN A 24 15.35 -1.25 10.79
N ARG A 25 14.73 -1.17 9.60
CA ARG A 25 13.89 -2.24 9.05
C ARG A 25 14.53 -3.02 7.91
N GLN A 26 15.67 -2.59 7.38
CA GLN A 26 16.34 -3.29 6.25
C GLN A 26 16.78 -4.72 6.61
N GLY A 27 17.05 -5.00 7.89
CA GLY A 27 17.33 -6.36 8.36
C GLY A 27 16.13 -7.32 8.19
N GLU A 28 14.90 -6.80 8.04
CA GLU A 28 13.69 -7.60 7.84
C GLU A 28 13.61 -8.18 6.42
N GLU A 29 14.24 -7.54 5.43
CA GLU A 29 14.15 -7.90 4.00
C GLU A 29 14.56 -9.35 3.75
N ALA A 30 15.68 -9.79 4.34
CA ALA A 30 16.18 -11.15 4.20
C ALA A 30 15.25 -12.19 4.82
N HIS A 31 14.60 -11.85 5.94
CA HIS A 31 13.62 -12.73 6.59
C HIS A 31 12.35 -12.86 5.76
N ASN A 32 11.83 -11.74 5.25
CA ASN A 32 10.65 -11.70 4.38
C ASN A 32 10.90 -12.50 3.10
N GLU A 33 12.06 -12.32 2.47
CA GLU A 33 12.42 -13.06 1.27
C GLU A 33 12.50 -14.56 1.54
N SER A 34 13.21 -14.97 2.61
CA SER A 34 13.37 -16.38 2.95
C SER A 34 12.02 -17.05 3.19
N TRP A 35 11.10 -16.35 3.86
CA TRP A 35 9.73 -16.85 4.08
C TRP A 35 8.97 -16.99 2.77
N LEU A 36 8.98 -15.96 1.91
CA LEU A 36 8.29 -15.97 0.61
C LEU A 36 8.82 -17.10 -0.30
N ALA A 37 10.13 -17.30 -0.33
CA ALA A 37 10.77 -18.35 -1.12
C ALA A 37 10.38 -19.75 -0.64
N ALA A 38 10.36 -19.96 0.68
CA ALA A 38 9.91 -21.22 1.27
C ALA A 38 8.45 -21.54 0.96
N HIS A 39 7.62 -20.52 0.72
CA HIS A 39 6.21 -20.65 0.34
C HIS A 39 5.96 -20.54 -1.17
N ARG A 40 7.02 -20.63 -1.99
CA ARG A 40 6.97 -20.74 -3.46
C ARG A 40 6.40 -19.51 -4.18
N PHE A 41 6.52 -18.32 -3.61
CA PHE A 41 6.23 -17.09 -4.33
C PHE A 41 7.30 -16.80 -5.39
N HIS A 42 6.91 -16.23 -6.52
CA HIS A 42 7.81 -15.66 -7.51
C HIS A 42 8.25 -14.27 -7.05
N ILE A 43 9.40 -14.22 -6.38
CA ILE A 43 9.92 -12.99 -5.77
C ILE A 43 10.52 -12.09 -6.86
N GLN A 44 9.98 -10.89 -6.96
CA GLN A 44 10.47 -9.81 -7.80
C GLN A 44 11.09 -8.73 -6.92
N ARG A 45 12.11 -8.06 -7.45
CA ARG A 45 12.78 -6.93 -6.77
C ARG A 45 12.77 -5.71 -7.66
N LEU A 46 12.68 -4.55 -7.03
CA LEU A 46 12.90 -3.30 -7.73
C LEU A 46 14.37 -3.20 -8.15
N THR A 47 14.59 -2.62 -9.33
CA THR A 47 15.92 -2.25 -9.81
C THR A 47 16.30 -0.90 -9.19
N ASP A 48 17.58 -0.59 -9.14
CA ASP A 48 18.10 0.68 -8.60
C ASP A 48 17.86 0.88 -7.09
N ALA A 49 18.48 1.92 -6.52
CA ALA A 49 18.37 2.26 -5.10
C ALA A 49 17.06 3.01 -4.75
N MET A 50 15.92 2.41 -5.08
CA MET A 50 14.58 2.95 -4.79
C MET A 50 13.93 2.24 -3.61
N TYR A 51 13.06 2.95 -2.89
CA TYR A 51 12.33 2.42 -1.74
C TYR A 51 10.88 2.09 -2.09
N PHE A 52 10.39 1.00 -1.52
CA PHE A 52 9.01 0.54 -1.63
C PHE A 52 8.66 -0.34 -0.43
N GLU A 53 7.59 -0.04 0.29
CA GLU A 53 7.25 -0.72 1.55
C GLU A 53 5.98 -1.58 1.46
N GLY A 54 5.78 -2.22 0.29
CA GLY A 54 4.87 -3.36 0.13
C GLY A 54 3.39 -3.00 0.21
N ALA A 55 2.58 -3.94 0.71
CA ALA A 55 1.13 -3.76 0.83
C ALA A 55 0.72 -2.63 1.80
N GLY A 56 1.60 -2.21 2.71
CA GLY A 56 1.35 -1.01 3.51
C GLY A 56 1.30 0.28 2.68
N ASP A 57 1.99 0.32 1.54
CA ASP A 57 2.01 1.48 0.63
C ASP A 57 1.28 1.23 -0.69
N ALA A 58 0.79 0.02 -0.97
CA ALA A 58 0.13 -0.30 -2.22
C ALA A 58 -1.04 -1.28 -1.99
N LEU A 59 -2.25 -0.81 -2.28
CA LEU A 59 -3.50 -1.53 -2.01
C LEU A 59 -4.36 -1.62 -3.26
N PHE A 60 -4.84 -2.83 -3.58
CA PHE A 60 -5.77 -3.05 -4.68
C PHE A 60 -7.20 -2.68 -4.28
N CYS A 61 -7.90 -1.95 -5.15
CA CYS A 61 -9.34 -1.80 -5.10
C CYS A 61 -9.90 -2.18 -6.48
N GLY A 62 -10.37 -3.41 -6.59
CA GLY A 62 -10.65 -4.05 -7.87
C GLY A 62 -9.35 -4.31 -8.63
N ASP A 63 -9.33 -3.98 -9.92
CA ASP A 63 -8.15 -4.16 -10.78
C ASP A 63 -7.14 -3.00 -10.69
N ASN A 64 -7.47 -1.96 -9.93
CA ASN A 64 -6.66 -0.76 -9.79
C ASN A 64 -5.75 -0.87 -8.56
N LEU A 65 -4.44 -0.69 -8.75
CA LEU A 65 -3.48 -0.58 -7.66
C LEU A 65 -3.32 0.89 -7.25
N PHE A 66 -3.79 1.26 -6.07
CA PHE A 66 -3.52 2.57 -5.48
C PHE A 66 -2.23 2.48 -4.67
N ALA A 67 -1.31 3.43 -4.86
CA ALA A 67 -0.01 3.34 -4.22
C ALA A 67 0.48 4.70 -3.68
N GLY A 68 0.74 4.74 -2.37
CA GLY A 68 1.27 5.89 -1.64
C GLY A 68 2.74 6.14 -1.96
N TYR A 69 3.14 7.40 -2.00
CA TYR A 69 4.55 7.80 -2.11
C TYR A 69 4.87 9.04 -1.27
N ARG A 70 6.14 9.46 -1.32
CA ARG A 70 6.76 10.67 -0.72
C ARG A 70 7.39 10.43 0.64
N ILE A 71 6.73 9.68 1.52
CA ILE A 71 7.22 9.47 2.89
C ILE A 71 8.07 8.20 2.98
N ARG A 72 7.53 7.05 2.55
CA ARG A 72 8.22 5.75 2.59
C ARG A 72 8.60 5.26 1.20
N SER A 73 7.63 5.00 0.34
CA SER A 73 7.86 4.57 -1.05
C SER A 73 8.18 5.73 -2.01
N ASP A 74 8.99 5.45 -3.03
CA ASP A 74 9.34 6.39 -4.10
C ASP A 74 8.37 6.31 -5.28
N ALA A 75 7.99 7.45 -5.87
CA ALA A 75 7.09 7.47 -7.04
C ALA A 75 7.63 6.66 -8.24
N ARG A 76 8.96 6.61 -8.43
CA ARG A 76 9.60 5.81 -9.49
C ARG A 76 9.50 4.31 -9.23
N ALA A 77 9.55 3.89 -7.95
CA ALA A 77 9.33 2.50 -7.58
C ALA A 77 7.93 2.05 -8.01
N LEU A 78 6.91 2.89 -7.82
CA LEU A 78 5.53 2.58 -8.19
C LEU A 78 5.36 2.30 -9.69
N GLN A 79 6.08 3.04 -10.55
CA GLN A 79 6.07 2.80 -11.99
C GLN A 79 6.67 1.42 -12.34
N GLN A 80 7.71 1.01 -11.63
CA GLN A 80 8.30 -0.31 -11.81
C GLN A 80 7.40 -1.42 -11.29
N VAL A 81 6.76 -1.23 -10.13
CA VAL A 81 5.75 -2.16 -9.60
C VAL A 81 4.67 -2.43 -10.65
N GLY A 82 4.13 -1.37 -11.27
CA GLY A 82 3.12 -1.51 -12.33
C GLY A 82 3.61 -2.32 -13.53
N LYS A 83 4.86 -2.12 -13.95
CA LYS A 83 5.46 -2.90 -15.06
C LYS A 83 5.70 -4.37 -14.71
N LEU A 84 6.16 -4.65 -13.49
CA LEU A 84 6.45 -6.01 -13.04
C LEU A 84 5.17 -6.84 -12.90
N LEU A 85 4.09 -6.22 -12.41
CA LEU A 85 2.81 -6.89 -12.21
C LEU A 85 1.87 -6.82 -13.43
N ASP A 86 2.22 -6.03 -14.45
CA ASP A 86 1.35 -5.68 -15.60
C ASP A 86 -0.03 -5.13 -15.15
N VAL A 87 0.00 -4.21 -14.19
CA VAL A 87 -1.22 -3.59 -13.63
C VAL A 87 -1.20 -2.07 -13.73
N ARG A 88 -2.40 -1.49 -13.75
CA ARG A 88 -2.56 -0.04 -13.67
C ARG A 88 -2.30 0.45 -12.25
N VAL A 89 -1.37 1.37 -12.11
CA VAL A 89 -1.00 2.00 -10.83
C VAL A 89 -1.49 3.45 -10.79
N PHE A 90 -2.08 3.83 -9.66
CA PHE A 90 -2.48 5.19 -9.32
C PHE A 90 -1.61 5.69 -8.17
N PRO A 91 -0.55 6.46 -8.46
CA PRO A 91 0.25 7.10 -7.42
C PRO A 91 -0.59 8.12 -6.65
N LEU A 92 -0.53 8.05 -5.34
CA LEU A 92 -1.19 8.96 -4.40
C LEU A 92 -0.13 9.62 -3.52
N GLU A 93 -0.08 10.96 -3.53
CA GLU A 93 0.85 11.68 -2.68
C GLU A 93 0.34 11.74 -1.25
N LEU A 94 1.12 11.22 -0.30
CA LEU A 94 0.84 11.35 1.13
C LEU A 94 1.43 12.68 1.62
N VAL A 95 0.58 13.58 2.10
CA VAL A 95 0.96 14.95 2.49
C VAL A 95 1.10 15.15 4.00
N ASP A 96 0.59 14.21 4.79
CA ASP A 96 0.64 14.24 6.25
C ASP A 96 1.53 13.10 6.76
N THR A 97 2.59 13.47 7.49
CA THR A 97 3.55 12.51 8.06
C THR A 97 2.98 11.59 9.13
N TYR A 98 1.83 11.93 9.71
CA TYR A 98 1.10 11.03 10.61
C TYR A 98 0.65 9.76 9.86
N TYR A 99 0.20 9.93 8.61
CA TYR A 99 -0.26 8.87 7.73
C TYR A 99 0.84 8.46 6.75
N TYR A 100 1.95 7.95 7.28
CA TYR A 100 3.19 7.71 6.53
C TYR A 100 3.17 6.48 5.60
N HIS A 101 2.17 5.63 5.74
CA HIS A 101 1.85 4.51 4.85
C HIS A 101 0.41 4.64 4.35
N LEU A 102 0.16 4.22 3.11
CA LEU A 102 -1.18 4.29 2.51
C LEU A 102 -2.25 3.56 3.35
N ASP A 103 -1.93 2.38 3.89
CA ASP A 103 -2.83 1.57 4.71
C ASP A 103 -3.26 2.21 6.03
N THR A 104 -2.64 3.31 6.44
CA THR A 104 -3.05 4.06 7.63
C THR A 104 -4.20 5.03 7.35
N CYS A 105 -4.45 5.35 6.08
CA CYS A 105 -5.41 6.38 5.67
C CYS A 105 -6.29 5.99 4.47
N PHE A 106 -6.14 4.76 3.94
CA PHE A 106 -6.95 4.22 2.86
C PHE A 106 -7.15 2.71 3.02
N CYS A 107 -8.39 2.24 2.93
CA CYS A 107 -8.71 0.82 3.02
C CYS A 107 -9.79 0.42 2.00
N PRO A 108 -9.42 -0.34 0.96
CA PRO A 108 -10.38 -1.03 0.11
C PRO A 108 -11.18 -2.06 0.92
N LEU A 109 -12.50 -1.91 0.96
CA LEU A 109 -13.43 -2.83 1.62
C LEU A 109 -14.05 -3.85 0.66
N SER A 110 -14.09 -3.51 -0.63
CA SER A 110 -14.51 -4.41 -1.72
C SER A 110 -13.89 -3.93 -3.03
N PRO A 111 -14.06 -4.64 -4.15
CA PRO A 111 -13.57 -4.17 -5.46
C PRO A 111 -14.06 -2.79 -5.89
N THR A 112 -15.11 -2.24 -5.27
CA THR A 112 -15.70 -0.93 -5.65
C THR A 112 -15.94 0.02 -4.47
N LEU A 113 -15.57 -0.38 -3.25
CA LEU A 113 -15.83 0.36 -2.01
C LEU A 113 -14.53 0.52 -1.23
N ALA A 114 -14.24 1.74 -0.76
CA ALA A 114 -13.14 1.98 0.16
C ALA A 114 -13.50 3.07 1.18
N ILE A 115 -12.85 3.02 2.34
CA ILE A 115 -12.78 4.14 3.29
C ILE A 115 -11.45 4.86 3.11
N TYR A 116 -11.42 6.17 3.36
CA TYR A 116 -10.19 6.96 3.31
C TYR A 116 -10.27 8.20 4.18
N TYR A 117 -9.13 8.68 4.67
CA TYR A 117 -9.03 9.99 5.31
C TYR A 117 -8.58 11.05 4.27
N PRO A 118 -9.45 11.99 3.87
CA PRO A 118 -9.12 12.95 2.81
C PRO A 118 -7.89 13.82 3.12
N GLY A 119 -7.67 14.15 4.40
CA GLY A 119 -6.58 15.03 4.84
C GLY A 119 -5.17 14.43 4.66
N ALA A 120 -5.05 13.13 4.43
CA ALA A 120 -3.77 12.48 4.15
C ALA A 120 -3.28 12.66 2.71
N PHE A 121 -4.13 13.15 1.80
CA PHE A 121 -3.86 13.22 0.36
C PHE A 121 -3.88 14.65 -0.17
N ASP A 122 -3.05 14.91 -1.18
CA ASP A 122 -3.13 16.13 -1.96
C ASP A 122 -4.40 16.21 -2.83
N ASP A 123 -4.69 17.38 -3.39
CA ASP A 123 -5.88 17.61 -4.20
C ASP A 123 -5.96 16.67 -5.43
N TYR A 124 -4.81 16.33 -6.02
CA TYR A 124 -4.76 15.39 -7.14
C TYR A 124 -5.12 13.97 -6.70
N GLY A 125 -4.51 13.46 -5.63
CA GLY A 125 -4.81 12.15 -5.06
C GLY A 125 -6.28 12.01 -4.67
N GLN A 126 -6.87 13.04 -4.06
CA GLN A 126 -8.30 13.05 -3.75
C GLN A 126 -9.18 12.96 -5.00
N ARG A 127 -8.83 13.65 -6.10
CA ARG A 127 -9.57 13.54 -7.37
C ARG A 127 -9.44 12.16 -7.99
N VAL A 128 -8.25 11.57 -7.97
CA VAL A 128 -7.99 10.22 -8.47
C VAL A 128 -8.83 9.19 -7.70
N LEU A 129 -8.81 9.23 -6.37
CA LEU A 129 -9.61 8.34 -5.53
C LEU A 129 -11.11 8.47 -5.85
N LYS A 130 -11.65 9.69 -5.89
CA LYS A 130 -13.07 9.95 -6.23
C LYS A 130 -13.45 9.50 -7.64
N GLN A 131 -12.51 9.52 -8.59
CA GLN A 131 -12.76 9.11 -9.97
C GLN A 131 -12.74 7.58 -10.15
N TYR A 132 -11.85 6.87 -9.44
CA TYR A 132 -11.56 5.45 -9.69
C TYR A 132 -12.10 4.50 -8.61
N VAL A 133 -12.56 5.02 -7.47
CA VAL A 133 -13.29 4.25 -6.46
C VAL A 133 -14.76 4.62 -6.51
N LYS A 134 -15.62 3.68 -6.92
CA LYS A 134 -17.06 3.93 -7.14
C LYS A 134 -17.79 4.42 -5.88
N HIS A 135 -17.47 3.83 -4.74
CA HIS A 135 -18.04 4.17 -3.45
C HIS A 135 -16.91 4.49 -2.49
N LEU A 136 -16.59 5.77 -2.35
CA LEU A 136 -15.50 6.23 -1.48
C LEU A 136 -16.10 6.93 -0.26
N ILE A 137 -15.85 6.38 0.93
CA ILE A 137 -16.39 6.87 2.20
C ILE A 137 -15.30 7.66 2.93
N PRO A 138 -15.46 8.98 3.16
CA PRO A 138 -14.52 9.73 3.96
C PRO A 138 -14.63 9.35 5.44
N VAL A 139 -13.50 9.18 6.11
CA VAL A 139 -13.37 8.95 7.55
C VAL A 139 -13.12 10.29 8.23
N GLU A 140 -13.71 10.50 9.41
CA GLU A 140 -13.48 11.72 10.19
C GLU A 140 -12.08 11.71 10.80
N GLN A 141 -11.52 12.89 11.08
CA GLN A 141 -10.16 13.02 11.61
C GLN A 141 -9.94 12.21 12.90
N GLN A 142 -10.88 12.24 13.85
CA GLN A 142 -10.75 11.55 15.13
C GLN A 142 -10.69 10.01 14.97
N GLU A 143 -11.43 9.49 14.00
CA GLU A 143 -11.42 8.06 13.67
C GLU A 143 -10.14 7.68 12.92
N ALA A 144 -9.69 8.55 12.00
CA ALA A 144 -8.45 8.36 11.25
C ALA A 144 -7.23 8.35 12.19
N GLU A 145 -7.18 9.25 13.18
CA GLU A 145 -6.16 9.27 14.25
C GLU A 145 -6.20 8.03 15.15
N SER A 146 -7.32 7.31 15.15
CA SER A 146 -7.47 6.02 15.84
C SER A 146 -7.20 4.82 14.93
N PHE A 147 -6.59 5.04 13.75
CA PHE A 147 -6.27 4.01 12.74
C PHE A 147 -7.49 3.29 12.17
N ALA A 148 -8.65 3.93 12.07
CA ALA A 148 -9.86 3.32 11.49
C ALA A 148 -9.67 2.82 10.03
N CYS A 149 -8.73 3.41 9.28
CA CYS A 149 -8.37 2.93 7.94
C CYS A 149 -7.38 1.75 7.97
N ASN A 150 -6.69 1.46 9.06
CA ASN A 150 -5.75 0.34 9.15
C ASN A 150 -6.48 -0.96 9.48
N ALA A 151 -7.38 -1.36 8.59
CA ALA A 151 -8.30 -2.46 8.81
C ALA A 151 -7.93 -3.71 7.99
N VAL A 152 -8.24 -4.87 8.56
CA VAL A 152 -8.21 -6.16 7.86
C VAL A 152 -9.63 -6.50 7.42
N VAL A 153 -9.80 -6.77 6.13
CA VAL A 153 -11.09 -7.11 5.52
C VAL A 153 -11.11 -8.57 5.12
N VAL A 154 -12.04 -9.34 5.70
CA VAL A 154 -12.25 -10.77 5.40
C VAL A 154 -13.71 -11.01 5.05
N GLY A 155 -13.99 -11.18 3.76
CA GLY A 155 -15.35 -11.34 3.25
C GLY A 155 -16.20 -10.10 3.56
N ARG A 156 -17.10 -10.20 4.54
CA ARG A 156 -17.97 -9.11 4.99
C ARG A 156 -17.58 -8.54 6.35
N HIS A 157 -16.49 -9.02 6.93
CA HIS A 157 -16.00 -8.59 8.24
C HIS A 157 -14.85 -7.61 8.07
N VAL A 158 -14.88 -6.53 8.83
CA VAL A 158 -13.83 -5.52 8.91
C VAL A 158 -13.35 -5.49 10.35
N VAL A 159 -12.05 -5.66 10.56
CA VAL A 159 -11.41 -5.61 11.88
C VAL A 159 -10.40 -4.48 11.85
N THR A 160 -10.61 -3.49 12.72
CA THR A 160 -9.72 -2.34 12.96
C THR A 160 -8.98 -2.53 14.27
#